data_AF-A0A7L0EIQ0-F1
#
_entry.id   AF-A0A7L0EIQ0-F1
#
_cell.length_a   1.000
_cell.length_b   1.000
_cell.length_c   1.000
_cell.angle_alpha   90.00
_cell.angle_beta   90.00
_cell.angle_gamma   90.00
#
_symmetry.space_group_name_H-M   'P 1'
#
loop_
_entity.id
_entity.type
_entity.pdbx_description
1 polymer ?
#
loop_
_entity_poly.entity_id
_entity_poly.type
_entity_poly.pdbx_seq_one_letter_code
_entity_poly.pdbx_strand_id
1 'polypeptide(L)'
;EFKECFSLYDKKQKGKIKASDLMAVMRCLGASPTPGEVQRHLHLHKIDRNAELDFSTFLNIMYRQMKQEEPESEILTALSMIDRQKRGVVTVSELRAKLTRLGEKLSEEEGISQFKAASNTPS
;
A
#
# COMPACT_ATOMS: atom_id res chain seq x y z
N GLU A 1 -10.24 12.39 10.64
CA GLU A 1 -9.44 11.75 9.58
C GLU A 1 -10.19 10.63 8.84
N PHE A 2 -10.29 9.39 9.35
CA PHE A 2 -10.94 8.27 8.61
C PHE A 2 -12.37 8.57 8.13
N LYS A 3 -13.21 9.12 9.02
CA LYS A 3 -14.59 9.48 8.70
C LYS A 3 -14.67 10.65 7.71
N GLU A 4 -13.73 11.58 7.76
CA GLU A 4 -13.69 12.75 6.88
C GLU A 4 -13.31 12.34 5.46
N CYS A 5 -12.20 11.59 5.29
CA CYS A 5 -11.84 11.03 3.99
C CYS A 5 -12.96 10.14 3.45
N PHE A 6 -13.58 9.27 4.27
CA PHE A 6 -14.70 8.45 3.81
C PHE A 6 -15.90 9.29 3.34
N SER A 7 -16.24 10.36 4.07
CA SER A 7 -17.36 11.24 3.72
C SER A 7 -17.14 12.03 2.42
N LEU A 8 -15.88 12.27 2.01
CA LEU A 8 -15.57 12.88 0.71
C LEU A 8 -16.02 11.98 -0.46
N TYR A 9 -16.02 10.67 -0.27
CA TYR A 9 -16.38 9.68 -1.30
C TYR A 9 -17.81 9.16 -1.15
N ASP A 10 -18.41 9.25 0.04
CA ASP A 10 -19.84 8.99 0.25
C ASP A 10 -20.70 10.18 -0.19
N LYS A 11 -20.73 10.42 -1.52
CA LYS A 11 -21.46 11.55 -2.13
C LYS A 11 -22.95 11.58 -1.79
N LYS A 12 -23.52 10.44 -1.39
CA LYS A 12 -24.94 10.29 -1.06
C LYS A 12 -25.22 10.29 0.44
N GLN A 13 -24.20 10.43 1.28
CA GLN A 13 -24.28 10.40 2.75
C GLN A 13 -25.06 9.21 3.30
N LYS A 14 -24.90 8.04 2.67
CA LYS A 14 -25.61 6.81 3.04
C LYS A 14 -24.77 5.86 3.90
N GLY A 15 -23.59 6.29 4.32
CA GLY A 15 -22.61 5.49 5.05
C GLY A 15 -21.88 4.47 4.19
N LYS A 16 -21.84 4.66 2.86
CA LYS A 16 -21.23 3.71 1.92
C LYS A 16 -20.45 4.39 0.81
N ILE A 17 -19.33 3.79 0.40
CA ILE A 17 -18.54 4.19 -0.77
C ILE A 17 -18.49 3.06 -1.79
N LYS A 18 -18.19 3.39 -3.05
CA LYS A 18 -17.96 2.36 -4.07
C LYS A 18 -16.64 1.65 -3.83
N ALA A 19 -16.59 0.35 -4.11
CA ALA A 19 -15.35 -0.43 -4.06
C ALA A 19 -14.28 0.11 -5.04
N SER A 20 -14.69 0.73 -6.16
CA SER A 20 -13.80 1.44 -7.08
C SER A 20 -13.04 2.60 -6.44
N ASP A 21 -13.61 3.22 -5.41
CA ASP A 21 -13.08 4.43 -4.79
C ASP A 21 -12.15 4.09 -3.60
N LEU A 22 -12.12 2.82 -3.19
CA LEU A 22 -11.39 2.34 -2.02
C LEU A 22 -9.91 2.75 -2.04
N MET A 23 -9.22 2.54 -3.17
CA MET A 23 -7.80 2.91 -3.30
C MET A 23 -7.56 4.40 -3.04
N ALA A 24 -8.41 5.27 -3.59
CA ALA A 24 -8.28 6.71 -3.44
C ALA A 24 -8.55 7.13 -1.98
N VAL A 25 -9.51 6.51 -1.31
CA VAL A 25 -9.80 6.78 0.11
C VAL A 25 -8.66 6.31 1.01
N MET A 26 -8.05 5.15 0.72
CA MET A 26 -6.89 4.65 1.45
C MET A 26 -5.69 5.61 1.32
N ARG A 27 -5.44 6.12 0.11
CA ARG A 27 -4.37 7.11 -0.16
C ARG A 27 -4.62 8.47 0.50
N CYS A 28 -5.88 8.90 0.59
CA CYS A 28 -6.27 10.11 1.35
C CYS A 28 -5.82 10.04 2.82
N LEU A 29 -5.69 8.83 3.37
CA LEU A 29 -5.29 8.58 4.76
C LEU A 29 -3.82 8.22 4.91
N GLY A 30 -3.01 8.41 3.86
CA GLY A 30 -1.56 8.18 3.89
C GLY A 30 -1.12 6.74 3.63
N ALA A 31 -2.05 5.80 3.41
CA ALA A 31 -1.69 4.45 2.99
C ALA A 31 -1.31 4.42 1.50
N SER A 32 -0.48 3.47 1.09
CA SER A 32 -0.02 3.33 -0.29
C SER A 32 -0.33 1.95 -0.88
N PRO A 33 -1.62 1.53 -0.91
CA PRO A 33 -1.97 0.20 -1.38
C PRO A 33 -1.75 0.03 -2.88
N THR A 34 -1.30 -1.15 -3.25
CA THR A 34 -1.21 -1.62 -4.63
C THR A 34 -2.59 -2.05 -5.17
N PRO A 35 -2.83 -1.99 -6.50
CA PRO A 35 -4.02 -2.58 -7.12
C PRO A 35 -4.30 -4.03 -6.69
N GLY A 36 -3.25 -4.85 -6.56
CA GLY A 36 -3.36 -6.22 -6.10
C GLY A 36 -3.87 -6.34 -4.66
N GLU A 37 -3.37 -5.51 -3.75
CA GLU A 37 -3.81 -5.47 -2.35
C GLU A 37 -5.25 -5.02 -2.20
N VAL A 38 -5.65 -3.96 -2.92
CA VAL A 38 -7.04 -3.49 -2.94
C VAL A 38 -7.96 -4.63 -3.39
N GLN A 39 -7.60 -5.33 -4.47
CA GLN A 39 -8.38 -6.47 -4.95
C GLN A 39 -8.44 -7.61 -3.92
N ARG A 40 -7.33 -7.89 -3.22
CA ARG A 40 -7.28 -8.91 -2.16
C ARG A 40 -8.19 -8.53 -0.99
N HIS A 41 -8.16 -7.27 -0.54
CA HIS A 41 -9.05 -6.78 0.52
C HIS A 41 -10.51 -6.93 0.13
N LEU A 42 -10.89 -6.51 -1.09
CA LEU A 42 -12.25 -6.69 -1.60
C LEU A 42 -12.67 -8.17 -1.62
N HIS A 43 -11.78 -9.05 -2.08
CA HIS A 43 -12.05 -10.49 -2.14
C HIS A 43 -12.23 -11.12 -0.75
N LEU A 44 -11.40 -10.74 0.24
CA LEU A 44 -11.51 -11.21 1.62
C LEU A 44 -12.86 -10.85 2.25
N HIS A 45 -13.41 -9.70 1.87
CA HIS A 45 -14.71 -9.24 2.33
C HIS A 45 -15.88 -9.66 1.41
N LYS A 46 -15.61 -10.46 0.36
CA LYS A 46 -16.59 -10.91 -0.64
C LYS A 46 -17.32 -9.75 -1.34
N ILE A 47 -16.59 -8.67 -1.62
CA ILE A 47 -17.10 -7.45 -2.25
C ILE A 47 -16.68 -7.43 -3.72
N ASP A 48 -17.65 -7.24 -4.61
CA ASP A 48 -17.38 -7.01 -6.03
C ASP A 48 -16.82 -5.59 -6.24
N ARG A 49 -15.98 -5.39 -7.27
CA ARG A 49 -15.47 -4.05 -7.64
C ARG A 49 -16.57 -3.04 -7.94
N ASN A 50 -17.74 -3.49 -8.39
CA ASN A 50 -18.90 -2.64 -8.66
C ASN A 50 -19.84 -2.48 -7.44
N ALA A 51 -19.58 -3.20 -6.35
CA ALA A 51 -20.36 -3.12 -5.14
C ALA A 51 -19.96 -1.91 -4.28
N GLU A 52 -20.62 -1.79 -3.14
CA GLU A 52 -20.38 -0.74 -2.16
C GLU A 52 -19.95 -1.35 -0.83
N LEU A 53 -19.08 -0.66 -0.11
CA LEU A 53 -18.65 -1.02 1.22
C LEU A 53 -19.09 0.03 2.24
N ASP A 54 -19.43 -0.44 3.45
CA ASP A 54 -19.77 0.42 4.57
C ASP A 54 -18.52 0.88 5.33
N PHE A 55 -18.73 1.85 6.23
CA PHE A 55 -17.64 2.42 7.03
C PHE A 55 -16.96 1.39 7.93
N SER A 56 -17.70 0.42 8.48
CA SER A 56 -17.14 -0.62 9.35
C SER A 56 -16.16 -1.52 8.58
N THR A 57 -16.56 -1.93 7.38
CA THR A 57 -15.75 -2.75 6.48
C THR A 57 -14.50 -1.99 6.04
N PHE A 58 -14.66 -0.71 5.71
CA PHE A 58 -13.54 0.17 5.39
C PHE A 58 -12.50 0.24 6.51
N LEU A 59 -12.92 0.41 7.77
CA LEU A 59 -12.01 0.42 8.91
C LEU A 59 -11.25 -0.91 9.08
N ASN A 60 -11.92 -2.04 8.83
CA ASN A 60 -11.26 -3.36 8.88
C ASN A 60 -10.16 -3.48 7.83
N ILE A 61 -10.44 -3.01 6.60
CA ILE A 61 -9.48 -2.99 5.49
C ILE A 61 -8.29 -2.10 5.84
N MET A 62 -8.53 -0.88 6.33
CA MET A 62 -7.47 0.06 6.71
C MET A 62 -6.58 -0.51 7.81
N TYR A 63 -7.17 -1.11 8.85
CA TYR A 63 -6.40 -1.74 9.92
C TYR A 63 -5.47 -2.84 9.40
N ARG A 64 -5.94 -3.66 8.44
CA ARG A 64 -5.13 -4.70 7.81
C ARG A 64 -4.04 -4.13 6.92
N GLN A 65 -4.34 -3.08 6.14
CA GLN A 65 -3.35 -2.42 5.29
C GLN A 65 -2.23 -1.80 6.12
N MET A 66 -2.57 -1.02 7.16
CA MET A 66 -1.58 -0.36 8.00
C MET A 66 -0.66 -1.35 8.74
N LYS A 67 -1.18 -2.54 9.07
CA LYS A 67 -0.36 -3.64 9.60
C LYS A 67 0.59 -4.26 8.58
N GLN A 68 0.22 -4.25 7.31
CA GLN A 68 1.06 -4.78 6.25
C GLN A 68 2.15 -3.77 5.86
N GLU A 69 1.80 -2.49 5.80
CA GLU A 69 2.73 -1.39 5.49
C GLU A 69 3.70 -1.06 6.66
N GLU A 70 3.92 -1.97 7.61
CA GLU A 70 4.96 -1.79 8.64
C GLU A 70 6.36 -1.77 7.98
N PRO A 71 6.93 -0.56 7.78
CA PRO A 71 7.95 -0.34 6.76
C PRO A 71 9.28 -1.01 7.10
N GLU A 72 9.61 -1.12 8.38
CA GLU A 72 10.84 -1.80 8.81
C GLU A 72 10.83 -3.28 8.47
N SER A 73 9.70 -3.96 8.71
CA SER A 73 9.61 -5.40 8.48
C SER A 73 9.61 -5.75 6.99
N GLU A 74 8.94 -4.94 6.17
CA GLU A 74 8.81 -5.16 4.74
C GLU A 74 10.10 -4.82 3.99
N ILE A 75 10.75 -3.70 4.35
CA ILE A 75 12.04 -3.31 3.78
C ILE A 75 13.11 -4.35 4.12
N LEU A 76 13.21 -4.79 5.39
CA LEU A 76 14.18 -5.82 5.77
C LEU A 76 13.91 -7.16 5.08
N THR A 77 12.64 -7.55 4.96
CA THR A 77 12.25 -8.77 4.25
C THR A 77 12.60 -8.67 2.76
N ALA A 78 12.23 -7.58 2.09
CA ALA A 78 12.54 -7.34 0.68
C ALA A 78 14.05 -7.30 0.43
N LEU A 79 14.81 -6.59 1.28
CA LEU A 79 16.27 -6.54 1.21
C LEU A 79 16.89 -7.93 1.42
N SER A 80 16.40 -8.73 2.37
CA SER A 80 16.89 -10.10 2.57
C SER A 80 16.59 -11.02 1.37
N MET A 81 15.47 -10.80 0.68
CA MET A 81 15.13 -11.53 -0.55
C MET A 81 15.97 -11.10 -1.76
N ILE A 82 16.55 -9.90 -1.74
CA ILE A 82 17.43 -9.39 -2.79
C ILE A 82 18.88 -9.79 -2.51
N ASP A 83 19.33 -9.63 -1.27
CA ASP A 83 20.67 -9.98 -0.80
C ASP A 83 20.82 -11.48 -0.56
N ARG A 84 20.76 -12.25 -1.67
CA ARG A 84 20.95 -13.71 -1.66
C ARG A 84 22.33 -14.12 -1.13
N GLN A 85 23.28 -13.18 -1.10
CA GLN A 85 24.65 -13.40 -0.64
C GLN A 85 24.87 -13.00 0.82
N LYS A 86 23.84 -12.46 1.51
CA LYS A 86 23.92 -11.98 2.91
C LYS A 86 25.05 -10.97 3.13
N ARG A 87 25.31 -10.10 2.15
CA ARG A 87 26.30 -9.02 2.23
C ARG A 87 25.89 -7.89 3.18
N GLY A 88 24.63 -7.83 3.59
CA GLY A 88 24.06 -6.75 4.40
C GLY A 88 23.84 -5.44 3.63
N VAL A 89 24.14 -5.43 2.32
CA VAL A 89 24.01 -4.26 1.45
C VAL A 89 23.46 -4.68 0.08
N VAL A 90 22.44 -3.97 -0.40
CA VAL A 90 21.82 -4.21 -1.72
C VAL A 90 22.19 -3.06 -2.64
N THR A 91 22.64 -3.39 -3.86
CA THR A 91 22.93 -2.36 -4.86
C THR A 91 21.64 -1.87 -5.54
N VAL A 92 21.63 -0.61 -5.99
CA VAL A 92 20.49 -0.01 -6.71
C VAL A 92 20.08 -0.85 -7.93
N SER A 93 21.06 -1.46 -8.63
CA SER A 93 20.82 -2.33 -9.78
C SER A 93 20.12 -3.64 -9.41
N GLU A 94 20.50 -4.28 -8.30
CA GLU A 94 19.88 -5.52 -7.81
C GLU A 94 18.45 -5.26 -7.31
N LEU A 95 18.24 -4.14 -6.62
CA LEU A 95 16.93 -3.68 -6.18
C LEU A 95 16.02 -3.40 -7.38
N ARG A 96 16.50 -2.63 -8.37
CA ARG A 96 15.75 -2.31 -9.60
C ARG A 96 15.37 -3.59 -10.36
N ALA A 97 16.31 -4.51 -10.56
CA ALA A 97 16.04 -5.78 -11.24
C ALA A 97 15.00 -6.64 -10.53
N LYS A 98 14.97 -6.63 -9.18
CA LYS A 98 13.98 -7.38 -8.40
C LYS A 98 12.59 -6.71 -8.44
N LEU A 99 12.54 -5.39 -8.28
CA LEU A 99 11.30 -4.61 -8.32
C LEU A 99 10.63 -4.68 -9.70
N THR A 100 11.41 -4.58 -10.79
CA THR A 100 10.90 -4.77 -12.16
C THR A 100 10.33 -6.18 -12.37
N ARG A 101 10.90 -7.20 -11.72
CA ARG A 101 10.43 -8.59 -11.83
C ARG A 101 9.22 -8.90 -10.95
N LEU A 102 8.99 -8.14 -9.87
CA LEU A 102 7.87 -8.35 -8.95
C LEU A 102 6.53 -7.84 -9.50
N GLY A 103 6.53 -7.11 -10.62
CA GLY A 103 5.35 -7.05 -11.50
C GLY A 103 4.43 -5.84 -11.36
N GLU A 104 4.78 -4.80 -10.61
CA GLU A 104 4.15 -3.49 -10.80
C GLU A 104 5.21 -2.54 -11.32
N LYS A 105 4.93 -1.87 -12.44
CA LYS A 105 5.68 -0.70 -12.87
C LYS A 105 5.52 0.35 -11.77
N LEU A 106 6.34 0.25 -10.72
CA LEU A 106 6.72 1.38 -9.90
C LEU A 106 7.35 2.35 -10.89
N SER A 107 6.57 3.34 -11.33
CA SER A 107 7.09 4.46 -12.10
C SER A 107 8.32 4.96 -11.37
N GLU A 108 9.42 5.14 -12.11
CA GLU A 108 10.78 5.34 -11.59
C GLU A 108 10.90 6.45 -10.54
N GLU A 109 9.90 7.31 -10.42
CA GLU A 109 9.85 8.45 -9.51
C GLU A 109 9.39 8.13 -8.08
N GLU A 110 8.48 7.16 -7.87
CA GLU A 110 7.90 6.93 -6.53
C GLU A 110 8.75 5.99 -5.67
N GLY A 111 9.40 4.99 -6.29
CA GLY A 111 10.20 3.99 -5.58
C GLY A 111 11.48 4.54 -4.96
N ILE A 112 12.03 5.67 -5.43
CA ILE A 112 13.31 6.21 -4.95
C ILE A 112 13.12 7.17 -3.77
N SER A 113 11.97 7.86 -3.69
CA SER A 113 11.74 8.85 -2.64
C SER A 113 11.61 8.25 -1.24
N GLN A 114 11.05 7.05 -1.12
CA GLN A 114 10.92 6.38 0.20
C GLN A 114 12.26 5.87 0.76
N PHE A 115 13.25 5.57 -0.10
CA PHE A 115 14.56 5.09 0.36
C PHE A 115 15.51 6.21 0.79
N LYS A 116 15.40 7.41 0.22
CA LYS A 116 16.23 8.56 0.63
C LYS A 116 15.97 9.01 2.07
N ALA A 117 14.77 8.79 2.59
CA ALA A 117 14.44 9.12 3.98
C ALA A 117 15.09 8.14 4.98
N ALA A 118 15.15 6.85 4.64
CA ALA A 118 15.77 5.82 5.48
C ALA A 118 17.31 5.86 5.46
N SER A 119 17.93 6.43 4.42
CA SER A 119 19.39 6.56 4.32
C SER A 119 19.96 7.87 4.89
N ASN A 120 19.11 8.83 5.29
CA ASN A 120 19.52 10.11 5.83
C ASN A 120 19.22 10.22 7.32
N THR A 121 19.82 9.36 8.13
CA THR A 121 20.15 9.68 9.51
C THR A 121 21.64 10.04 9.54
N PRO A 122 22.01 11.33 9.68
CA PRO A 122 23.38 11.68 10.02
C PRO A 122 23.67 11.14 11.43
N SER A 123 24.85 10.55 11.59
CA SER A 123 25.42 10.16 12.88
C SER A 123 25.53 11.33 13.85
#